data_AF-A0A2V7YCA5-F1
#
_entry.id   AF-A0A2V7YCA5-F1
#
_cell.length_a   1.000
_cell.length_b   1.000
_cell.length_c   1.000
_cell.angle_alpha   90.00
_cell.angle_beta   90.00
_cell.angle_gamma   90.00
#
_symmetry.space_group_name_H-M   'P 1'
#
loop_
_entity.id
_entity.type
_entity.pdbx_description
1 polymer ?
#
loop_
_entity_poly.entity_id
_entity_poly.type
_entity_poly.pdbx_seq_one_letter_code
_entity_poly.pdbx_strand_id
1 'polypeptide(L)'
;MQAVIMAKHTHDLRLMMTLLPYAEHDLKDSGEGQTYAVLYDALQLELGRKQLYGTQVAKDKHDGHLFVLPMEESKAQVNLRLTKMKLPSIDDYLKMVGQVYGQQVQCCRRDG
;
A
#
# COMPACT_ATOMS: atom_id res chain seq x y z
N MET A 1 0.90 17.72 20.50
CA MET A 1 1.32 16.36 20.11
C MET A 1 0.04 15.56 19.92
N GLN A 2 -0.34 15.25 18.68
CA GLN A 2 -1.49 14.39 18.38
C GLN A 2 -0.95 12.98 18.12
N ALA A 3 -1.53 11.99 18.78
CA ALA A 3 -1.15 10.59 18.61
C ALA A 3 -2.36 9.85 18.05
N VAL A 4 -2.17 9.19 16.91
CA VAL A 4 -3.19 8.38 16.27
C VAL A 4 -2.70 6.93 16.29
N ILE A 5 -3.47 6.04 16.93
CA ILE A 5 -3.22 4.60 16.96
C ILE A 5 -4.22 3.96 16.02
N MET A 6 -3.73 3.29 14.96
CA MET A 6 -4.56 2.59 13.99
C MET A 6 -4.11 1.13 13.86
N ALA A 7 -5.06 0.21 14.01
CA ALA A 7 -4.84 -1.21 13.84
C ALA A 7 -5.44 -1.67 12.49
N LYS A 8 -4.56 -2.02 11.55
CA LYS A 8 -4.93 -2.44 10.18
C LYS A 8 -5.66 -3.78 10.13
N HIS A 9 -5.40 -4.69 11.08
CA HIS A 9 -5.93 -6.07 11.07
C HIS A 9 -7.32 -6.22 11.70
N THR A 10 -8.09 -5.14 11.85
CA THR A 10 -9.42 -5.20 12.49
C THR A 10 -10.49 -5.83 11.57
N HIS A 11 -10.24 -5.89 10.26
CA HIS A 11 -11.20 -6.31 9.22
C HIS A 11 -12.59 -5.63 9.32
N ASP A 12 -12.72 -4.58 10.15
CA ASP A 12 -13.95 -3.80 10.28
C ASP A 12 -13.92 -2.71 9.21
N LEU A 13 -14.61 -3.01 8.11
CA LEU A 13 -14.70 -2.11 6.97
C LEU A 13 -15.24 -0.72 7.35
N ARG A 14 -16.21 -0.64 8.27
CA ARG A 14 -16.79 0.64 8.69
C ARG A 14 -15.76 1.46 9.44
N LEU A 15 -15.03 0.84 10.37
CA LEU A 15 -13.95 1.50 11.09
C LEU A 15 -12.86 2.01 10.13
N MET A 16 -12.41 1.19 9.18
CA MET A 16 -11.41 1.60 8.20
C MET A 16 -11.87 2.79 7.34
N MET A 17 -13.12 2.75 6.86
CA MET A 17 -13.71 3.86 6.12
C MET A 17 -13.82 5.14 6.97
N THR A 18 -14.18 5.03 8.24
CA THR A 18 -14.29 6.17 9.16
C THR A 18 -12.93 6.80 9.46
N LEU A 19 -11.89 6.00 9.63
CA LEU A 19 -10.55 6.48 10.00
C LEU A 19 -9.77 7.06 8.82
N LEU A 20 -10.01 6.56 7.60
CA LEU A 20 -9.18 6.92 6.45
C LEU A 20 -9.11 8.43 6.16
N PRO A 21 -10.20 9.23 6.25
CA PRO A 21 -10.12 10.68 6.06
C PRO A 21 -9.23 11.38 7.10
N TYR A 22 -9.25 10.92 8.34
CA TYR A 22 -8.37 11.44 9.40
C TYR A 22 -6.91 11.05 9.14
N ALA A 23 -6.68 9.80 8.74
CA ALA A 23 -5.36 9.34 8.32
C ALA A 23 -4.83 10.13 7.11
N GLU A 24 -5.69 10.45 6.14
CA GLU A 24 -5.31 11.30 5.00
C GLU A 24 -4.85 12.67 5.48
N HIS A 25 -5.67 13.35 6.30
CA HIS A 25 -5.38 14.67 6.82
C HIS A 25 -4.06 14.71 7.63
N ASP A 26 -3.87 13.73 8.53
CA ASP A 26 -2.77 13.77 9.49
C ASP A 26 -1.46 13.21 8.92
N LEU A 27 -1.54 12.24 8.00
CA LEU A 27 -0.37 11.46 7.59
C LEU A 27 0.10 11.74 6.17
N LYS A 28 -0.80 12.00 5.20
CA LYS A 28 -0.47 11.99 3.76
C LYS A 28 0.71 12.89 3.39
N ASP A 29 0.71 14.12 3.90
CA ASP A 29 1.74 15.14 3.62
C ASP A 29 2.72 15.31 4.80
N SER A 30 2.68 14.38 5.76
CA SER A 30 3.61 14.31 6.89
C SER A 30 4.83 13.43 6.56
N GLY A 31 5.75 13.26 7.53
CA GLY A 31 6.82 12.25 7.43
C GLY A 31 6.32 10.79 7.43
N GLU A 32 5.04 10.57 7.71
CA GLU A 32 4.39 9.26 7.86
C GLU A 32 3.45 8.90 6.68
N GLY A 33 3.59 9.57 5.53
CA GLY A 33 2.71 9.36 4.36
C GLY A 33 2.65 7.92 3.86
N GLN A 34 3.70 7.12 4.11
CA GLN A 34 3.72 5.68 3.80
C GLN A 34 2.62 4.92 4.56
N THR A 35 2.36 5.31 5.81
CA THR A 35 1.31 4.70 6.65
C THR A 35 -0.06 4.95 6.04
N TYR A 36 -0.34 6.17 5.57
CA TYR A 36 -1.57 6.47 4.85
C TYR A 36 -1.71 5.63 3.57
N ALA A 37 -0.67 5.54 2.75
CA ALA A 37 -0.68 4.75 1.52
C ALA A 37 -1.02 3.27 1.77
N VAL A 38 -0.46 2.68 2.84
CA VAL A 38 -0.73 1.30 3.27
C VAL A 38 -2.18 1.11 3.71
N LEU A 39 -2.74 2.06 4.46
CA LEU A 39 -4.13 2.00 4.92
C LEU A 39 -5.11 2.16 3.75
N TYR A 40 -4.83 3.10 2.85
CA TYR A 40 -5.64 3.36 1.67
C TYR A 40 -5.75 2.11 0.79
N ASP A 41 -4.62 1.52 0.38
CA ASP A 41 -4.64 0.35 -0.51
C ASP A 41 -5.29 -0.88 0.14
N ALA A 42 -5.09 -1.07 1.44
CA ALA A 42 -5.76 -2.14 2.17
C ALA A 42 -7.28 -1.98 2.14
N LEU A 43 -7.78 -0.76 2.36
CA LEU A 43 -9.21 -0.48 2.23
C LEU A 43 -9.72 -0.68 0.80
N GLN A 44 -8.96 -0.25 -0.22
CA GLN A 44 -9.37 -0.44 -1.62
C GLN A 44 -9.54 -1.93 -1.93
N LEU A 45 -8.60 -2.78 -1.53
CA LEU A 45 -8.69 -4.22 -1.76
C LEU A 45 -9.84 -4.87 -0.99
N GLU A 46 -10.09 -4.45 0.26
CA GLU A 46 -11.25 -4.92 1.05
C GLU A 46 -12.58 -4.55 0.36
N LEU A 47 -12.61 -3.41 -0.34
CA LEU A 47 -13.74 -2.96 -1.17
C LEU A 47 -13.79 -3.62 -2.56
N GLY A 48 -12.89 -4.56 -2.87
CA GLY A 48 -12.80 -5.24 -4.17
C GLY A 48 -12.23 -4.37 -5.30
N ARG A 49 -11.53 -3.29 -4.96
CA ARG A 49 -10.90 -2.34 -5.91
C ARG A 49 -9.41 -2.60 -6.05
N LYS A 50 -8.78 -1.98 -7.06
CA LYS A 50 -7.34 -2.03 -7.27
C LYS A 50 -6.61 -0.99 -6.40
N GLN A 51 -5.32 -1.21 -6.19
CA GLN A 51 -4.46 -0.35 -5.37
C GLN A 51 -4.10 0.96 -6.08
N LEU A 52 -3.92 2.04 -5.32
CA LEU A 52 -3.48 3.34 -5.84
C LEU A 52 -1.99 3.60 -5.58
N TYR A 53 -1.44 3.01 -4.51
CA TYR A 53 -0.05 3.21 -4.07
C TYR A 53 0.83 1.97 -4.23
N GLY A 54 0.25 0.78 -4.48
CA GLY A 54 0.97 -0.46 -4.75
C GLY A 54 1.67 -1.07 -3.52
N THR A 55 1.09 -0.88 -2.33
CA THR A 55 1.72 -1.24 -1.06
C THR A 55 1.42 -2.66 -0.57
N GLN A 56 0.39 -3.31 -1.11
CA GLN A 56 -0.09 -4.62 -0.69
C GLN A 56 0.47 -5.71 -1.59
N VAL A 57 1.04 -6.72 -0.95
CA VAL A 57 1.63 -7.90 -1.58
C VAL A 57 0.89 -9.16 -1.15
N ALA A 58 0.83 -10.13 -2.04
CA ALA A 58 0.31 -11.46 -1.75
C ALA A 58 1.37 -12.51 -2.10
N LYS A 59 1.18 -13.71 -1.55
CA LYS A 59 1.99 -14.88 -1.86
C LYS A 59 1.21 -15.76 -2.83
N ASP A 60 1.82 -16.11 -3.95
CA ASP A 60 1.23 -17.06 -4.90
C ASP A 60 1.08 -18.43 -4.21
N LYS A 61 -0.06 -19.08 -4.42
CA LYS A 61 -0.38 -20.36 -3.76
C LYS A 61 0.32 -21.55 -4.39
N HIS A 62 0.79 -21.41 -5.63
CA HIS A 62 1.42 -22.49 -6.39
C HIS A 62 2.93 -22.55 -6.17
N ASP A 63 3.62 -21.41 -6.32
CA ASP A 63 5.09 -21.35 -6.26
C ASP A 63 5.62 -20.60 -5.02
N GLY A 64 4.74 -19.93 -4.27
CA GLY A 64 5.10 -19.22 -3.06
C GLY A 64 5.82 -17.89 -3.28
N HIS A 65 5.92 -17.39 -4.53
CA HIS A 65 6.52 -16.10 -4.82
C HIS A 65 5.63 -14.95 -4.34
N LEU A 66 6.24 -13.90 -3.79
CA LEU A 66 5.55 -12.67 -3.47
C LEU A 66 5.30 -11.85 -4.73
N PHE A 67 4.09 -11.30 -4.86
CA PHE A 67 3.75 -10.40 -5.94
C PHE A 67 2.90 -9.23 -5.43
N VAL A 68 3.00 -8.09 -6.10
CA VAL A 68 2.13 -6.93 -5.83
C VAL A 68 0.73 -7.21 -6.33
N LEU A 69 -0.29 -7.00 -5.49
CA LEU A 69 -1.69 -7.12 -5.89
C LEU A 69 -2.05 -6.07 -6.98
N PRO A 70 -3.14 -6.25 -7.74
CA PRO A 70 -3.46 -5.37 -8.86
C PRO A 70 -3.47 -3.87 -8.50
N MET A 71 -2.87 -3.05 -9.36
CA MET A 71 -2.88 -1.59 -9.25
C MET A 71 -3.83 -0.99 -10.28
N GLU A 72 -4.46 0.13 -9.92
CA GLU A 72 -5.37 0.88 -10.77
C GLU A 72 -4.65 1.45 -11.99
N GLU A 73 -3.40 1.88 -11.80
CA GLU A 73 -2.61 2.56 -12.82
C GLU A 73 -1.25 1.90 -13.04
N SER A 74 -0.58 2.34 -14.12
CA SER A 74 0.78 1.94 -14.38
C SER A 74 1.73 2.31 -13.23
N LYS A 75 2.76 1.50 -13.03
CA LYS A 75 3.85 1.76 -12.08
C LYS A 75 4.45 3.16 -12.19
N ALA A 76 4.52 3.73 -13.40
CA ALA A 76 5.03 5.09 -13.61
C ALA A 76 4.13 6.16 -12.98
N GLN A 77 2.81 6.03 -13.10
CA GLN A 77 1.84 6.94 -12.47
C GLN A 77 1.84 6.80 -10.94
N VAL A 78 1.95 5.57 -10.45
CA VAL A 78 2.07 5.34 -9.00
C VAL A 78 3.35 5.97 -8.46
N ASN A 79 4.50 5.79 -9.11
CA ASN A 79 5.75 6.44 -8.70
C ASN A 79 5.67 7.97 -8.76
N LEU A 80 4.97 8.55 -9.75
CA LEU A 80 4.72 10.00 -9.80
C LEU A 80 3.94 10.48 -8.57
N ARG A 81 2.93 9.71 -8.14
CA ARG A 81 2.15 9.99 -6.93
C ARG A 81 3.00 9.89 -5.66
N LEU A 82 3.77 8.81 -5.51
CA LEU A 82 4.66 8.61 -4.37
C LEU A 82 5.71 9.73 -4.27
N THR A 83 6.26 10.16 -5.41
CA THR A 83 7.23 11.27 -5.46
C THR A 83 6.62 12.58 -4.96
N LYS A 84 5.37 12.88 -5.32
CA LYS A 84 4.64 14.06 -4.81
C LYS A 84 4.46 14.01 -3.29
N MET A 85 4.33 12.82 -2.72
CA MET A 85 4.27 12.58 -1.27
C MET A 85 5.65 12.44 -0.61
N LYS A 86 6.75 12.67 -1.35
CA LYS A 86 8.13 12.48 -0.87
C LYS A 86 8.42 11.05 -0.38
N LEU A 87 7.70 10.07 -0.92
CA LEU A 87 7.88 8.65 -0.65
C LEU A 87 8.84 8.00 -1.66
N PRO A 88 9.52 6.92 -1.28
CA PRO A 88 10.36 6.16 -2.19
C PRO A 88 9.54 5.57 -3.35
N SER A 89 10.24 5.17 -4.41
CA SER A 89 9.60 4.45 -5.52
C SER A 89 9.02 3.10 -5.05
N ILE A 90 8.08 2.54 -5.82
CA ILE A 90 7.58 1.18 -5.57
C ILE A 90 8.75 0.19 -5.49
N ASP A 91 9.75 0.29 -6.38
CA ASP A 91 10.85 -0.67 -6.38
C ASP A 91 11.66 -0.62 -5.09
N ASP A 92 11.92 0.57 -4.57
CA ASP A 92 12.67 0.73 -3.33
C ASP A 92 11.85 0.28 -2.11
N TYR A 93 10.55 0.55 -2.11
CA TYR A 93 9.63 -0.01 -1.11
C TYR A 93 9.63 -1.54 -1.13
N LEU A 94 9.51 -2.15 -2.31
CA LEU A 94 9.45 -3.59 -2.46
C LEU A 94 10.78 -4.30 -2.18
N LYS A 95 11.92 -3.62 -2.36
CA LYS A 95 13.21 -4.14 -1.85
C LYS A 95 13.16 -4.29 -0.33
N MET A 96 12.65 -3.30 0.39
CA MET A 96 12.51 -3.37 1.85
C MET A 96 11.53 -4.48 2.26
N VAL A 97 10.39 -4.59 1.58
CA VAL A 97 9.44 -5.68 1.81
C VAL A 97 10.12 -7.03 1.56
N GLY A 98 10.85 -7.17 0.46
CA GLY A 98 11.53 -8.42 0.12
C GLY A 98 12.61 -8.83 1.13
N GLN A 99 13.31 -7.86 1.73
CA GLN A 99 14.24 -8.12 2.82
C GLN A 99 13.54 -8.69 4.06
N VAL A 100 12.37 -8.17 4.42
CA VAL A 100 11.57 -8.67 5.56
C VAL A 100 11.10 -10.11 5.33
N TYR A 101 10.71 -10.44 4.09
CA TYR A 101 10.23 -11.78 3.74
C TYR A 101 11.32 -12.74 3.25
N GLY A 102 12.57 -12.30 3.15
CA GLY A 102 13.68 -13.10 2.63
C GLY A 102 13.55 -13.51 1.16
N GLN A 103 12.76 -12.79 0.35
CA GLN A 103 12.55 -13.10 -1.07
C GLN A 103 12.24 -11.84 -1.89
N GLN A 104 12.55 -11.83 -3.18
CA GLN A 104 12.19 -10.71 -4.06
C GLN A 104 10.66 -10.66 -4.27
N VAL A 105 10.09 -9.45 -4.27
CA VAL A 105 8.69 -9.25 -4.64
C VAL A 105 8.59 -8.98 -6.14
N GLN A 106 7.79 -9.79 -6.83
CA GLN A 106 7.44 -9.59 -8.23
C GLN A 106 6.49 -8.39 -8.37
N CYS A 107 6.99 -7.31 -8.94
CA CYS A 107 6.20 -6.19 -9.41
C CYS A 107 6.32 -6.08 -10.93
N CYS A 108 5.32 -5.63 -11.66
CA CYS A 108 3.90 -5.50 -11.35
C CYS A 108 3.26 -6.01 -12.63
N ARG A 109 2.55 -7.15 -12.56
CA ARG A 109 1.96 -7.73 -13.78
C ARG A 109 1.07 -6.65 -14.40
N ARG A 110 1.44 -6.20 -15.61
CA ARG A 110 0.43 -5.68 -16.52
C ARG A 110 -0.43 -6.91 -16.80
N ASP A 111 -1.73 -6.77 -16.66
CA ASP A 111 -2.75 -7.71 -17.12
C ASP A 111 -3.37 -8.60 -16.02
N GLY A 112 -4.70 -8.44 -15.94
CA GLY A 112 -5.65 -8.83 -14.90
C GLY A 112 -6.71 -7.75 -14.77
#